data_AF-A0A415MED2-F1
#
_entry.id   AF-A0A415MED2-F1
#
_cell.length_a   1.000
_cell.length_b   1.000
_cell.length_c   1.000
_cell.angle_alpha   90.00
_cell.angle_beta   90.00
_cell.angle_gamma   90.00
#
_symmetry.space_group_name_H-M   'P 1'
#
loop_
_entity.id
_entity.type
_entity.pdbx_description
1 polymer ?
#
loop_
_entity_poly.entity_id
_entity_poly.type
_entity_poly.pdbx_seq_one_letter_code
_entity_poly.pdbx_strand_id
1 'polypeptide(L)'
;MPSLQTARRIANAKTNNAKTLGQIYKEESDFLMEETWDNSIASKTCYIYDYFHDDFFADEHGITRSLAEGMTYENTNKTKIDAKFIVKSYQSMDKDQVEYYLMFRPSQPVRFNEGDDLYYYETDFRKRYGATFPIGLFVDVPDDRGIYHKWIVCRDEPANQFPKYLILPVNYELTWIEKSNDKRIKRRMWCCLRQQNSYTIGTYTDRYFTHTDNQSKVWLPMNSITEKFWYTDDDAKNMRVIVSALTEHPTVWTVTKCETASTLGLQKLTLYTNFFNEHTDYVNLETGEMYANYFDSEIAPTDPSTPTTPPSSITARISASTSTIKVGGSYKNLTANLFNDSNEDITTEYADATFTWTCSIDDEDWTDKVTWRAGTEYNQKKVKFPNDTSVIGKILSIKCEIVKDYLPIKSEILPLELIE
;
A
#
# COMPACT_ATOMS: atom_id res chain seq x y z
N MET A 1 22.25 4.07 51.13
CA MET A 1 21.34 4.54 50.06
C MET A 1 20.82 5.93 50.46
N PRO A 2 20.76 6.92 49.55
CA PRO A 2 20.22 8.24 49.87
C PRO A 2 18.75 8.14 50.28
N SER A 3 18.26 9.07 51.10
CA SER A 3 16.83 9.13 51.44
C SER A 3 16.00 9.44 50.18
N LEU A 4 14.75 8.95 50.13
CA LEU A 4 13.83 9.16 49.00
C LEU A 4 13.63 10.66 48.67
N GLN A 5 13.67 11.52 49.70
CA GLN A 5 13.61 12.98 49.55
C GLN A 5 14.88 13.55 48.89
N THR A 6 16.06 13.04 49.26
CA THR A 6 17.33 13.45 48.67
C THR A 6 17.43 13.03 47.22
N ALA A 7 16.99 11.80 46.89
CA ALA A 7 16.92 11.32 45.52
C ALA A 7 15.95 12.15 44.65
N ARG A 8 14.77 12.53 45.18
CA ARG A 8 13.84 13.44 44.51
C ARG A 8 14.42 14.84 44.30
N ARG A 9 15.16 15.39 45.27
CA ARG A 9 15.80 16.71 45.12
C ARG A 9 16.89 16.70 44.04
N ILE A 10 17.71 15.66 43.99
CA ILE A 10 18.76 15.51 42.97
C ILE A 10 18.14 15.32 41.58
N ALA A 11 17.06 14.54 41.48
CA ALA A 11 16.32 14.37 40.23
C ALA A 11 15.70 15.69 39.75
N ASN A 12 15.01 16.43 40.63
CA ASN A 12 14.40 17.72 40.29
C ASN A 12 15.44 18.78 39.88
N ALA A 13 16.64 18.74 40.48
CA ALA A 13 17.74 19.64 40.11
C ALA A 13 18.35 19.31 38.73
N LYS A 14 18.29 18.05 38.29
CA LYS A 14 18.72 17.64 36.95
C LYS A 14 17.71 17.98 35.85
N THR A 15 16.42 18.04 36.15
CA THR A 15 15.35 18.12 35.13
C THR A 15 14.72 19.50 34.95
N ASN A 16 15.07 20.50 35.76
CA ASN A 16 14.42 21.83 35.78
C ASN A 16 12.86 21.75 35.77
N ASN A 17 12.28 20.69 36.34
CA ASN A 17 10.84 20.37 36.31
C ASN A 17 10.21 20.21 34.90
N ALA A 18 10.98 20.11 33.82
CA ALA A 18 10.44 19.97 32.47
C ALA A 18 10.09 18.52 32.09
N LYS A 19 10.82 17.53 32.63
CA LYS A 19 10.62 16.09 32.35
C LYS A 19 10.76 15.25 33.62
N THR A 20 10.08 14.10 33.64
CA THR A 20 10.24 13.09 34.69
C THR A 20 11.50 12.25 34.47
N LEU A 21 12.04 11.64 35.53
CA LEU A 21 13.22 10.77 35.44
C LEU A 21 12.99 9.58 34.48
N GLY A 22 11.76 9.05 34.42
CA GLY A 22 11.41 7.96 33.50
C GLY A 22 11.44 8.40 32.03
N GLN A 23 11.01 9.63 31.71
CA GLN A 23 11.11 10.18 30.36
C GLN A 23 12.56 10.37 29.93
N ILE A 24 13.44 10.80 30.84
CA ILE A 24 14.88 10.92 30.55
C ILE A 24 15.50 9.55 30.26
N TYR A 25 15.22 8.54 31.09
CA TYR A 25 15.72 7.18 30.83
C TYR A 25 15.17 6.58 29.54
N LYS A 26 13.95 6.93 29.15
CA LYS A 26 13.39 6.54 27.85
C LYS A 26 14.15 7.21 26.70
N GLU A 27 14.40 8.52 26.80
CA GLU A 27 15.16 9.27 25.78
C GLU A 27 16.61 8.78 25.66
N GLU A 28 17.29 8.54 26.77
CA GLU A 28 18.63 7.95 26.80
C GLU A 28 18.64 6.54 26.17
N SER A 29 17.60 5.75 26.45
CA SER A 29 17.42 4.42 25.88
C SER A 29 17.16 4.47 24.37
N ASP A 30 16.34 5.41 23.90
CA ASP A 30 16.03 5.60 22.48
C ASP A 30 17.26 6.06 21.72
N PHE A 31 18.00 7.03 22.28
CA PHE A 31 19.28 7.48 21.73
C PHE A 31 20.27 6.34 21.61
N LEU A 32 20.45 5.55 22.67
CA LEU A 32 21.36 4.40 22.64
C LEU A 32 20.91 3.34 21.62
N MET A 33 19.61 3.11 21.48
CA MET A 33 19.06 2.15 20.51
C MET A 33 19.30 2.60 19.07
N GLU A 34 19.22 3.90 18.78
CA GLU A 34 19.54 4.46 17.46
C GLU A 34 21.03 4.32 17.14
N GLU A 35 21.90 4.74 18.06
CA GLU A 35 23.36 4.68 17.90
C GLU A 35 23.87 3.24 17.74
N THR A 36 23.19 2.28 18.36
CA THR A 36 23.57 0.85 18.30
C THR A 36 22.75 0.05 17.30
N TRP A 37 21.90 0.70 16.50
CA TRP A 37 20.97 0.01 15.60
C TRP A 37 21.72 -0.90 14.62
N ASP A 38 22.66 -0.35 13.86
CA ASP A 38 23.36 -1.05 12.78
C ASP A 38 24.40 -2.05 13.28
N ASN A 39 24.68 -2.06 14.59
CA ASN A 39 25.59 -3.01 15.24
C ASN A 39 24.89 -4.32 15.66
N SER A 40 23.58 -4.45 15.43
CA SER A 40 22.80 -5.64 15.79
C SER A 40 22.57 -6.56 14.61
N ILE A 41 22.82 -7.87 14.77
CA ILE A 41 22.51 -8.89 13.75
C ILE A 41 21.02 -8.98 13.43
N ALA A 42 20.16 -8.54 14.36
CA ALA A 42 18.71 -8.51 14.17
C ALA A 42 18.25 -7.36 13.28
N SER A 43 19.10 -6.34 13.06
CA SER A 43 18.77 -5.18 12.24
C SER A 43 18.79 -5.57 10.76
N LYS A 44 17.66 -5.31 10.11
CA LYS A 44 17.43 -5.61 8.70
C LYS A 44 16.86 -4.37 8.03
N THR A 45 17.23 -4.15 6.78
CA THR A 45 16.47 -3.27 5.89
C THR A 45 15.27 -4.05 5.39
N CYS A 46 14.08 -3.51 5.61
CA CYS A 46 12.81 -4.11 5.24
C CYS A 46 12.04 -3.16 4.31
N TYR A 47 10.93 -3.64 3.77
CA TYR A 47 10.04 -2.85 2.94
C TYR A 47 8.61 -3.02 3.41
N ILE A 48 7.91 -1.94 3.71
CA ILE A 48 6.54 -1.95 4.25
C ILE A 48 5.58 -1.31 3.26
N TYR A 49 4.42 -1.93 3.07
CA TYR A 49 3.48 -1.57 2.01
C TYR A 49 2.09 -2.16 2.28
N ASP A 50 1.05 -1.61 1.64
CA ASP A 50 -0.26 -2.25 1.61
C ASP A 50 -0.41 -3.13 0.35
N TYR A 51 -1.58 -3.75 0.15
CA TYR A 51 -1.79 -4.57 -1.04
C TYR A 51 -1.61 -3.79 -2.37
N PHE A 52 -1.95 -2.51 -2.43
CA PHE A 52 -1.92 -1.74 -3.68
C PHE A 52 -0.53 -1.19 -4.02
N HIS A 53 0.37 -1.11 -3.04
CA HIS A 53 1.77 -0.74 -3.22
C HIS A 53 2.71 -1.97 -3.28
N ASP A 54 2.16 -3.18 -3.44
CA ASP A 54 2.97 -4.37 -3.74
C ASP A 54 3.51 -4.34 -5.18
N ASP A 55 4.59 -5.06 -5.43
CA ASP A 55 5.22 -5.13 -6.75
C ASP A 55 4.53 -6.22 -7.57
N PHE A 56 3.51 -5.81 -8.34
CA PHE A 56 2.82 -6.71 -9.26
C PHE A 56 3.54 -6.80 -10.61
N PHE A 57 3.60 -7.99 -11.18
CA PHE A 57 4.11 -8.25 -12.52
C PHE A 57 3.16 -9.17 -13.29
N ALA A 58 3.19 -9.07 -14.62
CA ALA A 58 2.51 -10.04 -15.48
C ALA A 58 3.43 -11.25 -15.71
N ASP A 59 2.92 -12.46 -15.46
CA ASP A 59 3.64 -13.68 -15.78
C ASP A 59 3.66 -13.99 -17.28
N GLU A 60 4.24 -15.13 -17.67
CA GLU A 60 4.34 -15.57 -19.07
C GLU A 60 2.96 -15.79 -19.75
N HIS A 61 1.90 -15.88 -18.97
CA HIS A 61 0.52 -16.02 -19.43
C HIS A 61 -0.28 -14.70 -19.36
N GLY A 62 0.37 -13.59 -19.01
CA GLY A 62 -0.26 -12.27 -18.89
C GLY A 62 -1.07 -12.09 -17.61
N ILE A 63 -0.88 -12.96 -16.61
CA ILE A 63 -1.62 -12.93 -15.36
C ILE A 63 -0.85 -12.11 -14.32
N THR A 64 -1.54 -11.14 -13.72
CA THR A 64 -0.97 -10.29 -12.67
C THR A 64 -0.72 -11.10 -11.39
N ARG A 65 0.53 -11.13 -10.93
CA ARG A 65 0.96 -11.78 -9.68
C ARG A 65 1.86 -10.86 -8.86
N SER A 66 2.03 -11.19 -7.58
CA SER A 66 3.15 -10.69 -6.78
C SER A 66 3.88 -11.86 -6.14
N LEU A 67 5.12 -11.62 -5.68
CA LEU A 67 5.96 -12.66 -5.08
C LEU A 67 5.77 -12.69 -3.55
N ALA A 68 5.85 -13.88 -2.95
CA ALA A 68 5.94 -14.08 -1.50
C ALA A 68 7.38 -14.29 -0.99
N GLU A 69 8.30 -14.69 -1.88
CA GLU A 69 9.71 -14.95 -1.59
C GLU A 69 10.57 -14.50 -2.79
N GLY A 70 11.80 -14.03 -2.52
CA GLY A 70 12.76 -13.67 -3.57
C GLY A 70 12.49 -12.33 -4.26
N MET A 71 11.85 -11.38 -3.57
CA MET A 71 11.59 -10.03 -4.08
C MET A 71 12.89 -9.23 -4.24
N THR A 72 12.88 -8.33 -5.22
CA THR A 72 13.96 -7.38 -5.54
C THR A 72 13.41 -5.96 -5.58
N TYR A 73 14.23 -4.97 -5.21
CA TYR A 73 13.76 -3.61 -4.94
C TYR A 73 14.44 -2.52 -5.79
N GLU A 74 14.88 -2.86 -7.00
CA GLU A 74 15.48 -1.88 -7.92
C GLU A 74 14.46 -0.84 -8.39
N ASN A 75 13.24 -1.29 -8.73
CA ASN A 75 12.10 -0.45 -9.13
C ASN A 75 10.88 -0.88 -8.33
N THR A 76 10.78 -0.47 -7.07
CA THR A 76 9.71 -0.87 -6.15
C THR A 76 8.83 0.30 -5.76
N ASN A 77 7.53 0.04 -5.58
CA ASN A 77 6.58 1.00 -5.02
C ASN A 77 6.54 0.94 -3.48
N LYS A 78 7.31 0.04 -2.87
CA LYS A 78 7.28 -0.24 -1.45
C LYS A 78 8.16 0.74 -0.68
N THR A 79 7.71 1.15 0.50
CA THR A 79 8.48 2.06 1.34
C THR A 79 9.57 1.30 2.09
N LYS A 80 10.82 1.71 1.92
CA LYS A 80 11.95 1.19 2.70
C LYS A 80 11.81 1.58 4.18
N ILE A 81 12.04 0.62 5.07
CA ILE A 81 11.98 0.82 6.52
C ILE A 81 13.04 -0.01 7.25
N ASP A 82 13.70 0.58 8.23
CA ASP A 82 14.65 -0.17 9.07
C ASP A 82 13.92 -0.84 10.24
N ALA A 83 14.11 -2.14 10.38
CA ALA A 83 13.47 -2.91 11.44
C ALA A 83 14.42 -3.97 12.05
N LYS A 84 14.21 -4.26 13.32
CA LYS A 84 14.79 -5.43 13.99
C LYS A 84 13.83 -6.59 13.91
N PHE A 85 14.27 -7.68 13.29
CA PHE A 85 13.53 -8.94 13.23
C PHE A 85 13.95 -9.84 14.40
N ILE A 86 12.99 -10.25 15.21
CA ILE A 86 13.23 -10.95 16.48
C ILE A 86 12.35 -12.19 16.56
N VAL A 87 12.96 -13.34 16.81
CA VAL A 87 12.24 -14.60 17.03
C VAL A 87 11.52 -14.56 18.38
N LYS A 88 10.19 -14.70 18.38
CA LYS A 88 9.39 -14.76 19.62
C LYS A 88 9.38 -16.16 20.22
N SER A 89 9.15 -17.18 19.39
CA SER A 89 9.26 -18.59 19.76
C SER A 89 9.76 -19.41 18.57
N TYR A 90 10.15 -20.65 18.83
CA TYR A 90 10.57 -21.59 17.79
C TYR A 90 9.43 -22.52 17.39
N GLN A 91 9.40 -22.91 16.13
CA GLN A 91 8.34 -23.76 15.58
C GLN A 91 8.44 -25.19 16.12
N SER A 92 7.28 -25.79 16.31
CA SER A 92 7.09 -27.20 16.63
C SER A 92 6.06 -27.75 15.66
N MET A 93 6.24 -29.01 15.21
CA MET A 93 5.37 -29.66 14.21
C MET A 93 3.89 -29.61 14.59
N ASP A 94 3.59 -29.79 15.88
CA ASP A 94 2.22 -29.87 16.40
C ASP A 94 1.55 -28.52 16.66
N LYS A 95 2.23 -27.40 16.32
CA LYS A 95 1.75 -26.05 16.63
C LYS A 95 1.59 -25.22 15.37
N ASP A 96 0.66 -24.28 15.47
CA ASP A 96 0.48 -23.20 14.52
C ASP A 96 1.80 -22.53 14.14
N GLN A 97 1.80 -21.93 12.96
CA GLN A 97 2.87 -21.09 12.49
C GLN A 97 3.22 -20.01 13.52
N VAL A 98 4.52 -19.86 13.75
CA VAL A 98 5.03 -19.05 14.85
C VAL A 98 4.97 -17.56 14.50
N GLU A 99 4.63 -16.78 15.52
CA GLU A 99 4.68 -15.33 15.49
C GLU A 99 6.13 -14.85 15.64
N TYR A 100 6.46 -13.75 14.99
CA TYR A 100 7.75 -13.08 15.14
C TYR A 100 7.52 -11.64 15.59
N TYR A 101 8.56 -11.02 16.13
CA TYR A 101 8.56 -9.62 16.48
C TYR A 101 9.26 -8.80 15.42
N LEU A 102 8.63 -7.70 15.05
CA LEU A 102 9.22 -6.61 14.31
C LEU A 102 9.31 -5.39 15.22
N MET A 103 10.46 -4.74 15.27
CA MET A 103 10.66 -3.51 16.02
C MET A 103 11.23 -2.46 15.07
N PHE A 104 10.60 -1.29 14.96
CA PHE A 104 11.15 -0.17 14.19
C PHE A 104 12.12 0.66 15.01
N ARG A 105 12.90 1.50 14.31
CA ARG A 105 13.72 2.54 14.94
C ARG A 105 12.85 3.40 15.87
N PRO A 106 13.34 3.81 17.06
CA PRO A 106 12.62 4.75 17.91
C PRO A 106 12.18 6.04 17.19
N SER A 107 12.99 6.51 16.24
CA SER A 107 12.72 7.69 15.41
C SER A 107 11.66 7.47 14.31
N GLN A 108 11.26 6.23 14.03
CA GLN A 108 10.29 5.92 12.97
C GLN A 108 8.94 6.60 13.25
N PRO A 109 8.43 7.44 12.31
CA PRO A 109 7.10 8.00 12.44
C PRO A 109 6.01 6.92 12.47
N VAL A 110 5.02 7.13 13.33
CA VAL A 110 3.78 6.32 13.43
C VAL A 110 2.52 7.11 13.03
N ARG A 111 2.75 8.36 12.62
CA ARG A 111 1.80 9.34 12.11
C ARG A 111 2.45 9.98 10.87
N PHE A 112 1.68 10.13 9.81
CA PHE A 112 2.18 10.62 8.53
C PHE A 112 1.42 11.86 8.09
N ASN A 113 2.11 12.82 7.49
CA ASN A 113 1.55 14.01 6.90
C ASN A 113 1.50 13.87 5.37
N GLU A 114 0.74 14.74 4.72
CA GLU A 114 0.69 14.80 3.27
C GLU A 114 2.09 15.06 2.69
N GLY A 115 2.55 14.16 1.82
CA GLY A 115 3.91 14.16 1.26
C GLY A 115 4.85 13.12 1.85
N ASP A 116 4.51 12.48 2.97
CA ASP A 116 5.26 11.33 3.49
C ASP A 116 4.95 10.06 2.67
N ASP A 117 5.95 9.19 2.46
CA ASP A 117 5.81 7.95 1.67
C ASP A 117 4.65 7.05 2.13
N LEU A 118 4.38 7.03 3.45
CA LEU A 118 3.34 6.21 4.08
C LEU A 118 2.03 6.97 4.37
N TYR A 119 1.85 8.16 3.77
CA TYR A 119 0.65 8.97 4.01
C TYR A 119 -0.65 8.24 3.65
N TYR A 120 -0.62 7.34 2.65
CA TYR A 120 -1.77 6.51 2.27
C TYR A 120 -2.31 5.67 3.46
N TYR A 121 -1.48 5.35 4.45
CA TYR A 121 -1.94 4.66 5.65
C TYR A 121 -2.94 5.49 6.46
N GLU A 122 -2.77 6.82 6.50
CA GLU A 122 -3.68 7.70 7.23
C GLU A 122 -5.06 7.75 6.57
N THR A 123 -5.13 7.74 5.25
CA THR A 123 -6.40 7.76 4.50
C THR A 123 -7.05 6.40 4.44
N ASP A 124 -6.30 5.38 4.03
CA ASP A 124 -6.86 4.12 3.56
C ASP A 124 -7.05 3.12 4.70
N PHE A 125 -6.25 3.24 5.76
CA PHE A 125 -6.31 2.36 6.92
C PHE A 125 -6.88 3.08 8.14
N ARG A 126 -6.28 4.20 8.55
CA ARG A 126 -6.66 4.83 9.81
C ARG A 126 -8.01 5.54 9.73
N LYS A 127 -8.21 6.46 8.78
CA LYS A 127 -9.49 7.18 8.64
C LYS A 127 -10.62 6.24 8.23
N ARG A 128 -10.35 5.27 7.36
CA ARG A 128 -11.37 4.35 6.83
C ARG A 128 -11.73 3.20 7.78
N TYR A 129 -10.73 2.52 8.37
CA TYR A 129 -10.95 1.31 9.18
C TYR A 129 -10.60 1.48 10.67
N GLY A 130 -10.12 2.64 11.10
CA GLY A 130 -9.69 2.87 12.49
C GLY A 130 -8.42 2.12 12.88
N ALA A 131 -7.63 1.66 11.90
CA ALA A 131 -6.42 0.88 12.16
C ALA A 131 -5.28 1.74 12.73
N THR A 132 -4.39 1.12 13.50
CA THR A 132 -3.20 1.76 14.09
C THR A 132 -1.95 1.27 13.39
N PHE A 133 -1.08 2.19 12.97
CA PHE A 133 0.12 1.84 12.23
C PHE A 133 1.01 0.91 13.07
N PRO A 134 1.58 -0.17 12.49
CA PRO A 134 1.56 -0.62 11.09
C PRO A 134 0.57 -1.76 10.79
N ILE A 135 -0.46 -1.97 11.62
CA ILE A 135 -1.34 -3.16 11.53
C ILE A 135 -2.06 -3.22 10.18
N GLY A 136 -2.03 -4.39 9.55
CA GLY A 136 -2.65 -4.62 8.25
C GLY A 136 -1.75 -4.34 7.06
N LEU A 137 -0.54 -3.84 7.27
CA LEU A 137 0.46 -3.73 6.21
C LEU A 137 1.23 -5.04 6.05
N PHE A 138 1.69 -5.29 4.82
CA PHE A 138 2.73 -6.27 4.55
C PHE A 138 4.10 -5.66 4.86
N VAL A 139 5.04 -6.53 5.20
CA VAL A 139 6.45 -6.19 5.36
C VAL A 139 7.31 -7.30 4.79
N ASP A 140 8.22 -6.93 3.90
CA ASP A 140 9.21 -7.86 3.39
C ASP A 140 10.45 -7.80 4.27
N VAL A 141 10.88 -8.95 4.76
CA VAL A 141 12.03 -9.08 5.68
C VAL A 141 13.05 -10.05 5.08
N PRO A 142 14.34 -9.67 4.99
CA PRO A 142 15.37 -10.55 4.47
C PRO A 142 15.81 -11.59 5.51
N ASP A 143 15.99 -12.82 5.04
CA ASP A 143 16.63 -13.88 5.80
C ASP A 143 18.16 -13.70 5.86
N ASP A 144 18.86 -14.65 6.48
CA ASP A 144 20.32 -14.59 6.63
C ASP A 144 21.09 -14.82 5.32
N ARG A 145 20.40 -15.23 4.25
CA ARG A 145 20.94 -15.34 2.89
C ARG A 145 20.65 -14.09 2.06
N GLY A 146 19.93 -13.11 2.62
CA GLY A 146 19.49 -11.90 1.93
C GLY A 146 18.27 -12.11 1.03
N ILE A 147 17.58 -13.26 1.14
CA ILE A 147 16.33 -13.51 0.41
C ILE A 147 15.19 -12.89 1.22
N TYR A 148 14.42 -12.02 0.58
CA TYR A 148 13.25 -11.41 1.23
C TYR A 148 12.07 -12.37 1.24
N HIS A 149 11.33 -12.34 2.34
CA HIS A 149 10.10 -13.11 2.56
C HIS A 149 8.99 -12.14 2.96
N LYS A 150 7.76 -12.37 2.48
CA LYS A 150 6.58 -11.54 2.78
C LYS A 150 5.98 -11.91 4.13
N TRP A 151 5.69 -10.90 4.95
CA TRP A 151 5.03 -11.02 6.24
C TRP A 151 3.87 -10.04 6.35
N ILE A 152 2.92 -10.29 7.25
CA ILE A 152 1.82 -9.39 7.56
C ILE A 152 1.88 -8.94 9.01
N VAL A 153 1.71 -7.64 9.25
CA VAL A 153 1.68 -7.09 10.61
C VAL A 153 0.31 -7.29 11.24
N CYS A 154 0.30 -8.04 12.32
CA CYS A 154 -0.90 -8.61 12.92
C CYS A 154 -1.40 -7.86 14.14
N ARG A 155 -0.50 -7.33 14.98
CA ARG A 155 -0.86 -6.67 16.25
C ARG A 155 0.31 -5.87 16.80
N ASP A 156 0.03 -4.85 17.58
CA ASP A 156 1.00 -4.19 18.44
C ASP A 156 1.14 -4.91 19.79
N GLU A 157 2.37 -4.98 20.29
CA GLU A 157 2.68 -5.34 21.66
C GLU A 157 3.21 -4.09 22.37
N PRO A 158 2.34 -3.39 23.12
CA PRO A 158 2.75 -2.17 23.81
C PRO A 158 3.76 -2.56 24.90
N ALA A 159 5.02 -2.20 24.67
CA ALA A 159 6.09 -2.35 25.65
C ALA A 159 6.54 -0.98 26.12
N ASN A 160 6.83 -0.86 27.42
CA ASN A 160 7.20 0.42 28.05
C ASN A 160 8.46 1.07 27.47
N GLN A 161 9.34 0.29 26.82
CA GLN A 161 10.62 0.77 26.31
C GLN A 161 10.67 0.83 24.79
N PHE A 162 10.39 -0.26 24.08
CA PHE A 162 10.41 -0.26 22.61
C PHE A 162 9.17 -0.99 22.08
N PRO A 163 8.26 -0.30 21.37
CA PRO A 163 7.12 -0.95 20.75
C PRO A 163 7.56 -2.08 19.84
N LYS A 164 6.89 -3.22 19.95
CA LYS A 164 7.09 -4.37 19.07
C LYS A 164 5.78 -4.68 18.37
N TYR A 165 5.88 -5.28 17.21
CA TYR A 165 4.73 -5.69 16.42
C TYR A 165 4.83 -7.19 16.13
N LEU A 166 3.71 -7.88 16.27
CA LEU A 166 3.61 -9.29 15.92
C LEU A 166 3.41 -9.39 14.41
N ILE A 167 4.29 -10.14 13.75
CA ILE A 167 4.19 -10.44 12.33
C ILE A 167 4.02 -11.95 12.11
N LEU A 168 3.28 -12.29 11.07
CA LEU A 168 3.10 -13.67 10.62
C LEU A 168 3.59 -13.78 9.17
N PRO A 169 4.24 -14.90 8.82
CA PRO A 169 4.68 -15.12 7.45
C PRO A 169 3.48 -15.34 6.54
N VAL A 170 3.61 -14.89 5.31
CA VAL A 170 2.56 -14.92 4.29
C VAL A 170 3.00 -15.90 3.21
N ASN A 171 2.50 -17.13 3.29
CA ASN A 171 2.99 -18.27 2.52
C ASN A 171 1.91 -18.98 1.68
N TYR A 172 0.67 -18.47 1.71
CA TYR A 172 -0.42 -19.02 0.89
C TYR A 172 -1.03 -17.93 0.03
N GLU A 173 -1.43 -18.30 -1.18
CA GLU A 173 -2.21 -17.44 -2.05
C GLU A 173 -3.68 -17.86 -1.97
N LEU A 174 -4.54 -16.92 -1.56
CA LEU A 174 -5.99 -17.10 -1.59
C LEU A 174 -6.51 -16.66 -2.95
N THR A 175 -7.27 -17.52 -3.64
CA THR A 175 -7.93 -17.20 -4.90
C THR A 175 -9.45 -17.34 -4.80
N TRP A 176 -10.17 -16.40 -5.43
CA TRP A 176 -11.63 -16.41 -5.44
C TRP A 176 -12.19 -15.57 -6.59
N ILE A 177 -13.49 -15.75 -6.86
CA ILE A 177 -14.24 -14.90 -7.78
C ILE A 177 -15.01 -13.88 -6.97
N GLU A 178 -14.67 -12.59 -7.14
CA GLU A 178 -15.46 -11.49 -6.61
C GLU A 178 -16.69 -11.29 -7.50
N LYS A 179 -17.87 -11.28 -6.89
CA LYS A 179 -19.14 -10.95 -7.55
C LYS A 179 -19.58 -9.56 -7.10
N SER A 180 -19.62 -8.60 -8.02
CA SER A 180 -20.09 -7.25 -7.75
C SER A 180 -21.06 -6.82 -8.86
N ASN A 181 -22.36 -6.82 -8.55
CA ASN A 181 -23.43 -6.58 -9.52
C ASN A 181 -23.27 -7.50 -10.75
N ASP A 182 -23.00 -6.93 -11.93
CA ASP A 182 -22.83 -7.64 -13.20
C ASP A 182 -21.36 -7.99 -13.52
N LYS A 183 -20.42 -7.64 -12.63
CA LYS A 183 -18.99 -7.90 -12.83
C LYS A 183 -18.53 -9.08 -12.01
N ARG A 184 -17.84 -10.01 -12.65
CA ARG A 184 -17.15 -11.14 -12.02
C ARG A 184 -15.66 -10.95 -12.24
N ILE A 185 -14.90 -10.83 -11.16
CA ILE A 185 -13.48 -10.48 -11.20
C ILE A 185 -12.67 -11.60 -10.56
N LYS A 186 -11.65 -12.09 -11.25
CA LYS A 186 -10.66 -13.01 -10.69
C LYS A 186 -9.83 -12.26 -9.63
N ARG A 187 -9.81 -12.76 -8.40
CA ARG A 187 -9.01 -12.19 -7.32
C ARG A 187 -8.02 -13.21 -6.79
N ARG A 188 -6.83 -12.71 -6.48
CA ARG A 188 -5.79 -13.45 -5.79
C ARG A 188 -5.11 -12.53 -4.79
N MET A 189 -4.76 -13.05 -3.63
CA MET A 189 -4.09 -12.27 -2.60
C MET A 189 -3.29 -13.19 -1.69
N TRP A 190 -2.05 -12.81 -1.44
CA TRP A 190 -1.21 -13.45 -0.45
C TRP A 190 -1.79 -13.30 0.97
N CYS A 191 -1.83 -14.40 1.71
CA CYS A 191 -2.45 -14.48 3.02
C CYS A 191 -1.66 -15.36 3.99
N CYS A 192 -1.96 -15.20 5.29
CA CYS A 192 -1.48 -16.11 6.32
C CYS A 192 -2.57 -17.14 6.63
N LEU A 193 -2.23 -18.42 6.53
CA LEU A 193 -3.10 -19.54 6.93
C LEU A 193 -2.73 -19.99 8.34
N ARG A 194 -3.74 -20.11 9.20
CA ARG A 194 -3.64 -20.57 10.57
C ARG A 194 -4.55 -21.78 10.76
N GLN A 195 -4.05 -22.84 11.39
CA GLN A 195 -4.93 -23.94 11.74
C GLN A 195 -5.78 -23.49 12.92
N GLN A 196 -7.07 -23.81 12.88
CA GLN A 196 -7.87 -23.77 14.08
C GLN A 196 -7.78 -25.17 14.68
N ASN A 197 -6.90 -25.37 15.66
CA ASN A 197 -6.88 -26.58 16.47
C ASN A 197 -8.15 -26.62 17.35
N SER A 198 -9.31 -26.81 16.73
CA SER A 198 -10.51 -27.23 17.43
C SER A 198 -10.41 -28.73 17.65
N TYR A 199 -10.47 -29.15 18.92
CA TYR A 199 -10.88 -30.51 19.24
C TYR A 199 -12.34 -30.66 18.81
N THR A 200 -12.57 -30.90 17.53
CA THR A 200 -13.89 -31.26 17.03
C THR A 200 -13.97 -32.79 17.07
N ILE A 201 -14.80 -33.30 17.98
CA ILE A 201 -15.26 -34.70 17.95
C ILE A 201 -15.84 -34.93 16.57
N GLY A 202 -15.33 -35.97 15.89
CA GLY A 202 -15.50 -36.18 14.47
C GLY A 202 -16.94 -36.08 13.97
N THR A 203 -17.07 -35.61 12.72
CA THR A 203 -18.22 -35.77 11.83
C THR A 203 -19.57 -35.73 12.54
N TYR A 204 -20.18 -34.55 12.62
CA TYR A 204 -21.60 -34.46 12.97
C TYR A 204 -22.42 -35.13 11.86
N THR A 205 -22.85 -36.37 12.09
CA THR A 205 -23.84 -37.03 11.24
C THR A 205 -25.22 -36.51 11.60
N ASP A 206 -25.72 -35.54 10.83
CA ASP A 206 -27.17 -35.46 10.61
C ASP A 206 -27.54 -36.52 9.56
N ARG A 207 -28.75 -37.06 9.66
CA ARG A 207 -29.21 -38.36 9.14
C ARG A 207 -29.08 -38.58 7.62
N TYR A 208 -28.59 -37.60 6.86
CA TYR A 208 -28.48 -37.64 5.40
C TYR A 208 -27.21 -37.05 4.77
N PHE A 209 -26.29 -36.40 5.49
CA PHE A 209 -25.02 -35.87 4.92
C PHE A 209 -23.85 -35.84 5.93
N THR A 210 -22.62 -36.03 5.45
CA THR A 210 -21.37 -35.94 6.23
C THR A 210 -20.56 -34.73 5.73
N HIS A 211 -20.22 -33.80 6.63
CA HIS A 211 -19.30 -32.70 6.34
C HIS A 211 -17.86 -33.05 6.79
N THR A 212 -16.87 -32.71 5.98
CA THR A 212 -15.46 -32.73 6.39
C THR A 212 -15.21 -31.57 7.36
N ASP A 213 -15.06 -31.89 8.65
CA ASP A 213 -15.04 -30.90 9.74
C ASP A 213 -13.62 -30.38 10.03
N ASN A 214 -12.93 -29.90 8.98
CA ASN A 214 -11.67 -29.20 9.16
C ASN A 214 -11.88 -27.68 9.02
N GLN A 215 -11.34 -26.95 9.98
CA GLN A 215 -11.48 -25.50 10.10
C GLN A 215 -10.11 -24.83 9.99
N SER A 216 -10.02 -23.82 9.14
CA SER A 216 -8.84 -22.98 9.03
C SER A 216 -9.20 -21.51 9.19
N LYS A 217 -8.23 -20.72 9.65
CA LYS A 217 -8.34 -19.26 9.67
C LYS A 217 -7.41 -18.66 8.65
N VAL A 218 -7.90 -17.71 7.88
CA VAL A 218 -7.09 -16.93 6.95
C VAL A 218 -7.05 -15.49 7.42
N TRP A 219 -5.86 -14.90 7.42
CA TRP A 219 -5.63 -13.52 7.84
C TRP A 219 -5.15 -12.73 6.64
N LEU A 220 -5.85 -11.64 6.36
CA LEU A 220 -5.64 -10.76 5.22
C LEU A 220 -5.59 -9.30 5.67
N PRO A 221 -4.91 -8.43 4.91
CA PRO A 221 -4.99 -6.99 5.13
C PRO A 221 -6.42 -6.49 4.81
N MET A 222 -6.88 -5.49 5.54
CA MET A 222 -8.13 -4.81 5.20
C MET A 222 -7.91 -3.87 4.01
N ASN A 223 -8.72 -3.99 2.96
CA ASN A 223 -8.71 -3.09 1.81
C ASN A 223 -10.05 -3.17 1.06
N SER A 224 -10.19 -2.39 -0.02
CA SER A 224 -11.43 -2.32 -0.83
C SER A 224 -11.82 -3.63 -1.53
N ILE A 225 -10.93 -4.63 -1.54
CA ILE A 225 -11.16 -5.97 -2.08
C ILE A 225 -11.59 -6.92 -0.96
N THR A 226 -10.86 -6.96 0.15
CA THR A 226 -11.10 -7.90 1.26
C THR A 226 -12.28 -7.50 2.15
N GLU A 227 -12.66 -6.22 2.18
CA GLU A 227 -13.89 -5.78 2.89
C GLU A 227 -15.16 -6.38 2.29
N LYS A 228 -15.10 -6.88 1.04
CA LYS A 228 -16.24 -7.46 0.32
C LYS A 228 -16.50 -8.92 0.67
N PHE A 229 -15.65 -9.56 1.47
CA PHE A 229 -15.93 -10.92 1.91
C PHE A 229 -17.18 -10.97 2.78
N TRP A 230 -18.08 -11.90 2.45
CA TRP A 230 -19.36 -12.03 3.11
C TRP A 230 -19.73 -13.50 3.34
N TYR A 231 -20.66 -13.70 4.26
CA TYR A 231 -21.29 -14.97 4.57
C TYR A 231 -22.75 -14.70 4.99
N THR A 232 -23.58 -15.73 4.94
CA THR A 232 -25.00 -15.75 5.27
C THR A 232 -25.29 -16.89 6.24
N ASP A 233 -26.55 -17.00 6.66
CA ASP A 233 -27.08 -18.10 7.46
C ASP A 233 -27.18 -19.43 6.69
N ASP A 234 -27.08 -19.40 5.36
CA ASP A 234 -27.08 -20.57 4.49
C ASP A 234 -25.67 -20.85 3.92
N ASP A 235 -25.00 -21.86 4.46
CA ASP A 235 -23.65 -22.26 4.05
C ASP A 235 -23.53 -22.60 2.55
N ALA A 236 -24.61 -23.05 1.90
CA ALA A 236 -24.60 -23.33 0.47
C ALA A 236 -24.52 -22.06 -0.38
N LYS A 237 -24.92 -20.91 0.17
CA LYS A 237 -24.85 -19.60 -0.49
C LYS A 237 -23.57 -18.85 -0.16
N ASN A 238 -22.82 -19.30 0.85
CA ASN A 238 -21.62 -18.64 1.31
C ASN A 238 -20.54 -18.65 0.24
N MET A 239 -19.66 -17.65 0.31
CA MET A 239 -18.59 -17.51 -0.66
C MET A 239 -17.59 -18.67 -0.53
N ARG A 240 -17.26 -19.28 -1.67
CA ARG A 240 -16.25 -20.34 -1.79
C ARG A 240 -14.93 -19.75 -2.28
N VAL A 241 -13.83 -20.20 -1.69
CA VAL A 241 -12.46 -19.75 -1.96
C VAL A 241 -11.51 -20.94 -2.06
N ILE A 242 -10.35 -20.74 -2.65
CA ILE A 242 -9.29 -21.75 -2.69
C ILE A 242 -8.04 -21.18 -2.03
N VAL A 243 -7.49 -21.93 -1.08
CA VAL A 243 -6.22 -21.66 -0.40
C VAL A 243 -5.53 -23.01 -0.20
N SER A 244 -4.93 -23.52 -1.27
CA SER A 244 -4.28 -24.84 -1.29
C SER A 244 -3.17 -24.88 -2.33
N ALA A 245 -2.42 -25.97 -2.36
CA ALA A 245 -1.51 -26.24 -3.47
C ALA A 245 -2.29 -26.40 -4.78
N LEU A 246 -1.65 -26.03 -5.89
CA LEU A 246 -2.16 -26.27 -7.24
C LEU A 246 -2.19 -27.78 -7.50
N THR A 247 -3.38 -28.32 -7.66
CA THR A 247 -3.65 -29.74 -7.95
C THR A 247 -4.89 -29.83 -8.84
N GLU A 248 -5.13 -30.96 -9.50
CA GLU A 248 -6.32 -31.15 -10.35
C GLU A 248 -7.64 -30.99 -9.57
N HIS A 249 -7.64 -31.38 -8.30
CA HIS A 249 -8.79 -31.30 -7.40
C HIS A 249 -8.39 -30.60 -6.08
N PRO A 250 -8.20 -29.26 -6.11
CA PRO A 250 -7.77 -28.51 -4.95
C PRO A 250 -8.80 -28.55 -3.83
N THR A 251 -8.33 -28.36 -2.59
CA THR A 251 -9.25 -28.24 -1.44
C THR A 251 -9.96 -26.90 -1.51
N VAL A 252 -11.28 -26.94 -1.65
CA VAL A 252 -12.12 -25.74 -1.63
C VAL A 252 -12.58 -25.45 -0.21
N TRP A 253 -12.80 -24.19 0.08
CA TRP A 253 -13.20 -23.73 1.40
C TRP A 253 -14.42 -22.82 1.31
N THR A 254 -15.35 -22.95 2.24
CA THR A 254 -16.49 -22.04 2.42
C THR A 254 -16.17 -21.04 3.53
N VAL A 255 -16.38 -19.74 3.26
CA VAL A 255 -16.28 -18.69 4.28
C VAL A 255 -17.51 -18.74 5.18
N THR A 256 -17.32 -18.99 6.47
CA THR A 256 -18.43 -19.05 7.46
C THR A 256 -18.40 -17.96 8.50
N LYS A 257 -17.29 -17.20 8.54
CA LYS A 257 -17.20 -16.02 9.40
C LYS A 257 -16.22 -15.01 8.84
N CYS A 258 -16.59 -13.75 8.91
CA CYS A 258 -15.74 -12.60 8.69
C CYS A 258 -15.56 -11.82 10.00
N GLU A 259 -14.33 -11.67 10.49
CA GLU A 259 -14.01 -10.97 11.74
C GLU A 259 -13.07 -9.78 11.49
N THR A 260 -13.53 -8.58 11.84
CA THR A 260 -12.78 -7.32 11.71
C THR A 260 -12.52 -6.63 13.05
N ALA A 261 -13.29 -6.98 14.09
CA ALA A 261 -13.25 -6.30 15.38
C ALA A 261 -12.07 -6.71 16.27
N SER A 262 -11.50 -7.91 16.08
CA SER A 262 -10.43 -8.42 16.96
C SER A 262 -9.09 -7.69 16.78
N THR A 263 -8.91 -7.05 15.62
CA THR A 263 -7.79 -6.15 15.30
C THR A 263 -8.17 -5.31 14.07
N LEU A 264 -8.34 -4.00 14.25
CA LEU A 264 -8.65 -3.10 13.13
C LEU A 264 -7.48 -3.03 12.14
N GLY A 265 -7.77 -3.10 10.85
CA GLY A 265 -6.78 -3.19 9.77
C GLY A 265 -6.57 -4.59 9.20
N LEU A 266 -7.18 -5.62 9.79
CA LEU A 266 -7.14 -7.00 9.30
C LEU A 266 -8.53 -7.56 9.05
N GLN A 267 -8.64 -8.38 8.01
CA GLN A 267 -9.78 -9.25 7.74
C GLN A 267 -9.40 -10.67 8.11
N LYS A 268 -10.08 -11.24 9.11
CA LYS A 268 -9.89 -12.65 9.52
C LYS A 268 -11.08 -13.47 9.06
N LEU A 269 -10.83 -14.48 8.26
CA LEU A 269 -11.84 -15.40 7.75
C LEU A 269 -11.77 -16.71 8.52
N THR A 270 -12.92 -17.25 8.92
CA THR A 270 -13.04 -18.67 9.28
C THR A 270 -13.54 -19.43 8.07
N LEU A 271 -12.83 -20.51 7.75
CA LEU A 271 -13.05 -21.35 6.59
C LEU A 271 -13.39 -22.78 7.02
N TYR A 272 -14.45 -23.35 6.47
CA TYR A 272 -14.70 -24.80 6.54
C TYR A 272 -14.36 -25.46 5.22
N THR A 273 -13.79 -26.66 5.30
CA THR A 273 -13.51 -27.45 4.10
C THR A 273 -14.80 -27.79 3.35
N ASN A 274 -14.76 -27.64 2.04
CA ASN A 274 -15.82 -27.98 1.12
C ASN A 274 -15.27 -28.81 -0.04
N PHE A 275 -16.15 -29.54 -0.73
CA PHE A 275 -15.77 -30.37 -1.85
C PHE A 275 -15.46 -29.52 -3.08
N PHE A 276 -14.50 -29.95 -3.88
CA PHE A 276 -14.28 -29.46 -5.23
C PHE A 276 -15.44 -29.90 -6.14
N ASN A 277 -15.89 -29.01 -7.02
CA ASN A 277 -16.96 -29.28 -7.97
C ASN A 277 -16.46 -29.08 -9.40
N GLU A 278 -16.25 -30.18 -10.11
CA GLU A 278 -15.76 -30.22 -11.50
C GLU A 278 -16.60 -29.44 -12.50
N HIS A 279 -17.88 -29.17 -12.19
CA HIS A 279 -18.78 -28.42 -13.08
C HIS A 279 -18.75 -26.92 -12.85
N THR A 280 -18.37 -26.46 -11.65
CA THR A 280 -18.42 -25.03 -11.29
C THR A 280 -17.05 -24.43 -11.02
N ASP A 281 -16.09 -25.25 -10.61
CA ASP A 281 -14.76 -24.81 -10.21
C ASP A 281 -13.79 -24.94 -11.40
N TYR A 282 -12.79 -24.08 -11.44
CA TYR A 282 -11.81 -24.02 -12.51
C TYR A 282 -10.41 -24.29 -11.97
N VAL A 283 -9.65 -25.09 -12.71
CA VAL A 283 -8.23 -25.36 -12.47
C VAL A 283 -7.52 -25.39 -13.82
N ASN A 284 -6.39 -24.71 -13.88
CA ASN A 284 -5.47 -24.76 -15.01
C ASN A 284 -4.05 -24.94 -14.47
N LEU A 285 -3.47 -26.11 -14.74
CA LEU A 285 -2.12 -26.46 -14.26
C LEU A 285 -1.02 -25.75 -15.04
N GLU A 286 -1.27 -25.37 -16.29
CA GLU A 286 -0.30 -24.62 -17.12
C GLU A 286 -0.21 -23.18 -16.62
N THR A 287 -1.36 -22.51 -16.48
CA THR A 287 -1.39 -21.12 -15.99
C THR A 287 -1.30 -21.02 -14.48
N GLY A 288 -1.40 -22.13 -13.73
CA GLY A 288 -1.44 -22.14 -12.28
C GLY A 288 -2.65 -21.42 -11.66
N GLU A 289 -3.74 -21.30 -12.40
CA GLU A 289 -4.99 -20.71 -11.93
C GLU A 289 -5.90 -21.74 -11.28
N MET A 290 -6.50 -21.40 -10.15
CA MET A 290 -7.56 -22.19 -9.53
C MET A 290 -8.60 -21.26 -8.91
N TYR A 291 -9.88 -21.47 -9.24
CA TYR A 291 -10.97 -20.62 -8.79
C TYR A 291 -12.22 -21.43 -8.47
N ALA A 292 -12.72 -21.30 -7.26
CA ALA A 292 -14.04 -21.83 -6.91
C ALA A 292 -15.14 -21.01 -7.58
N ASN A 293 -16.23 -21.67 -7.98
CA ASN A 293 -17.40 -21.06 -8.60
C ASN A 293 -17.13 -20.28 -9.90
N TYR A 294 -16.05 -20.58 -10.62
CA TYR A 294 -15.72 -19.92 -11.90
C TYR A 294 -16.84 -20.03 -12.95
N PHE A 295 -17.49 -21.19 -13.09
CA PHE A 295 -18.54 -21.45 -14.07
C PHE A 295 -19.97 -21.33 -13.50
N ASP A 296 -20.15 -20.64 -12.36
CA ASP A 296 -21.47 -20.49 -11.74
C ASP A 296 -22.41 -19.48 -12.44
N SER A 297 -21.92 -18.82 -13.49
CA SER A 297 -22.63 -17.82 -14.27
C SER A 297 -22.17 -17.90 -15.73
N GLU A 298 -23.05 -17.54 -16.66
CA GLU A 298 -22.74 -17.45 -18.10
C GLU A 298 -21.74 -16.33 -18.42
N ILE A 299 -21.62 -15.33 -17.55
CA ILE A 299 -20.65 -14.23 -17.71
C ILE A 299 -19.29 -14.71 -17.23
N ALA A 300 -18.30 -14.82 -18.11
CA ALA A 300 -16.95 -15.24 -17.73
C ALA A 300 -16.28 -14.21 -16.78
N PRO A 301 -15.55 -14.65 -15.74
CA PRO A 301 -14.77 -13.76 -14.90
C PRO A 301 -13.64 -13.07 -15.67
N THR A 302 -13.44 -11.78 -15.44
CA THR A 302 -12.35 -11.01 -16.04
C THR A 302 -11.16 -10.94 -15.10
N ASP A 303 -9.97 -10.81 -15.66
CA ASP A 303 -8.79 -10.41 -14.90
C ASP A 303 -9.02 -9.05 -14.22
N PRO A 304 -8.43 -8.82 -13.04
CA PRO A 304 -8.47 -7.52 -12.43
C PRO A 304 -7.76 -6.55 -13.37
N SER A 305 -8.33 -5.35 -13.56
CA SER A 305 -7.52 -4.23 -14.03
C SER A 305 -6.33 -4.15 -13.08
N THR A 306 -5.11 -4.18 -13.62
CA THR A 306 -3.90 -3.91 -12.83
C THR A 306 -4.23 -2.70 -11.96
N PRO A 307 -4.07 -2.78 -10.62
CA PRO A 307 -4.19 -1.57 -9.84
C PRO A 307 -3.17 -0.62 -10.45
N THR A 308 -3.67 0.37 -11.21
CA THR A 308 -2.90 1.54 -11.52
C THR A 308 -2.76 2.18 -10.15
N THR A 309 -1.70 1.83 -9.44
CA THR A 309 -1.09 2.78 -8.53
C THR A 309 -1.08 4.08 -9.32
N PRO A 310 -1.67 5.19 -8.85
CA PRO A 310 -1.26 6.47 -9.42
C PRO A 310 0.26 6.42 -9.33
N PRO A 311 1.00 6.44 -10.46
CA PRO A 311 2.44 6.34 -10.39
C PRO A 311 2.91 7.41 -9.43
N SER A 312 3.60 6.95 -8.39
CA SER A 312 4.23 7.77 -7.39
C SER A 312 5.28 8.62 -8.10
N SER A 313 4.85 9.82 -8.49
CA SER A 313 5.55 10.92 -9.18
C SER A 313 5.22 11.14 -10.67
N ILE A 314 3.95 11.39 -10.99
CA ILE A 314 3.59 11.98 -12.29
C ILE A 314 4.34 13.30 -12.48
N THR A 315 5.22 13.34 -13.47
CA THR A 315 6.00 14.53 -13.80
C THR A 315 5.31 15.26 -14.95
N ALA A 316 4.83 16.47 -14.70
CA ALA A 316 4.26 17.31 -15.75
C ALA A 316 5.32 18.30 -16.27
N ARG A 317 5.58 18.30 -17.59
CA ARG A 317 6.53 19.21 -18.24
C ARG A 317 5.82 20.11 -19.23
N ILE A 318 6.21 21.38 -19.25
CA ILE A 318 5.72 22.34 -20.24
C ILE A 318 6.79 22.52 -21.32
N SER A 319 6.39 22.39 -22.58
CA SER A 319 7.23 22.66 -23.74
C SER A 319 6.76 23.91 -24.50
N ALA A 320 7.72 24.60 -25.10
CA ALA A 320 7.50 25.73 -26.00
C ALA A 320 8.51 25.66 -27.16
N SER A 321 8.18 26.26 -28.30
CA SER A 321 9.03 26.20 -29.50
C SER A 321 10.39 26.91 -29.36
N THR A 322 10.48 27.90 -28.47
CA THR A 322 11.73 28.58 -28.11
C THR A 322 11.71 28.99 -26.64
N SER A 323 12.88 29.17 -26.03
CA SER A 323 13.07 29.62 -24.64
C SER A 323 12.89 31.13 -24.42
N THR A 324 12.32 31.85 -25.41
CA THR A 324 12.19 33.31 -25.40
C THR A 324 10.79 33.73 -25.80
N ILE A 325 10.28 34.84 -25.27
CA ILE A 325 9.00 35.43 -25.66
C ILE A 325 9.17 36.93 -25.93
N LYS A 326 8.65 37.40 -27.07
CA LYS A 326 8.74 38.81 -27.46
C LYS A 326 7.72 39.66 -26.72
N VAL A 327 8.16 40.73 -26.09
CA VAL A 327 7.31 41.75 -25.46
C VAL A 327 6.46 42.42 -26.53
N GLY A 328 5.13 42.46 -26.35
CA GLY A 328 4.19 42.97 -27.35
C GLY A 328 4.02 42.10 -28.62
N GLY A 329 4.75 40.98 -28.71
CA GLY A 329 4.81 40.10 -29.89
C GLY A 329 3.56 39.26 -30.15
N SER A 330 3.73 38.23 -30.98
CA SER A 330 2.67 37.23 -31.25
C SER A 330 2.52 36.24 -30.10
N TYR A 331 1.45 35.46 -30.11
CA TYR A 331 1.21 34.41 -29.13
C TYR A 331 2.30 33.33 -29.19
N LYS A 332 2.82 32.94 -28.03
CA LYS A 332 3.63 31.74 -27.82
C LYS A 332 2.71 30.56 -27.52
N ASN A 333 2.93 29.42 -28.18
CA ASN A 333 2.24 28.17 -27.85
C ASN A 333 2.99 27.44 -26.73
N LEU A 334 2.23 26.91 -25.78
CA LEU A 334 2.67 26.10 -24.66
C LEU A 334 1.91 24.78 -24.69
N THR A 335 2.61 23.68 -24.44
CA THR A 335 2.02 22.35 -24.36
C THR A 335 2.46 21.69 -23.05
N ALA A 336 1.51 21.22 -22.25
CA ALA A 336 1.79 20.43 -21.05
C ALA A 336 1.70 18.94 -21.39
N ASN A 337 2.75 18.19 -21.09
CA ASN A 337 2.80 16.73 -21.22
C ASN A 337 3.03 16.11 -19.84
N LEU A 338 2.37 14.99 -19.58
CA LEU A 338 2.51 14.24 -18.33
C LEU A 338 3.27 12.94 -18.60
N PHE A 339 4.23 12.63 -17.73
CA PHE A 339 5.08 11.46 -17.82
C PHE A 339 4.97 10.61 -16.56
N ASN A 340 5.00 9.29 -16.73
CA ASN A 340 5.16 8.35 -15.62
C ASN A 340 6.63 8.24 -15.19
N ASP A 341 6.91 7.45 -14.16
CA ASP A 341 8.27 7.26 -13.61
C ASP A 341 9.24 6.58 -14.61
N SER A 342 8.69 5.87 -15.61
CA SER A 342 9.44 5.31 -16.74
C SER A 342 9.72 6.34 -17.85
N ASN A 343 9.32 7.60 -17.65
CA ASN A 343 9.40 8.69 -18.62
C ASN A 343 8.62 8.41 -19.93
N GLU A 344 7.56 7.61 -19.84
CA GLU A 344 6.59 7.40 -20.92
C GLU A 344 5.49 8.48 -20.87
N ASP A 345 5.04 8.94 -22.04
CA ASP A 345 4.01 9.96 -22.16
C ASP A 345 2.62 9.35 -21.87
N ILE A 346 2.00 9.81 -20.78
CA ILE A 346 0.67 9.39 -20.31
C ILE A 346 -0.38 10.50 -20.47
N THR A 347 -0.08 11.57 -21.21
CA THR A 347 -0.92 12.78 -21.32
C THR A 347 -2.36 12.46 -21.72
N THR A 348 -2.56 11.47 -22.60
CA THR A 348 -3.88 11.03 -23.07
C THR A 348 -4.80 10.51 -21.97
N GLU A 349 -4.23 9.98 -20.88
CA GLU A 349 -5.00 9.53 -19.71
C GLU A 349 -5.62 10.69 -18.93
N TYR A 350 -5.20 11.93 -19.21
CA TYR A 350 -5.65 13.17 -18.56
C TYR A 350 -6.49 14.05 -19.48
N ALA A 351 -7.09 13.47 -20.53
CA ALA A 351 -7.93 14.23 -21.48
C ALA A 351 -9.17 14.88 -20.83
N ASP A 352 -9.63 14.35 -19.71
CA ASP A 352 -10.75 14.85 -18.89
C ASP A 352 -10.30 15.74 -17.70
N ALA A 353 -8.99 15.97 -17.54
CA ALA A 353 -8.45 16.78 -16.47
C ALA A 353 -8.58 18.29 -16.73
N THR A 354 -8.54 19.08 -15.66
CA THR A 354 -8.58 20.56 -15.75
C THR A 354 -7.16 21.12 -15.72
N PHE A 355 -6.77 21.88 -16.74
CA PHE A 355 -5.46 22.53 -16.86
C PHE A 355 -5.54 24.03 -16.54
N THR A 356 -4.99 24.42 -15.40
CA THR A 356 -4.91 25.82 -14.95
C THR A 356 -3.50 26.36 -15.18
N TRP A 357 -3.37 27.47 -15.89
CA TRP A 357 -2.08 28.05 -16.28
C TRP A 357 -1.83 29.34 -15.50
N THR A 358 -0.64 29.48 -14.95
CA THR A 358 -0.21 30.68 -14.21
C THR A 358 1.18 31.10 -14.67
N CYS A 359 1.51 32.39 -14.47
CA CYS A 359 2.85 32.88 -14.75
C CYS A 359 3.29 33.95 -13.75
N SER A 360 4.59 34.02 -13.50
CA SER A 360 5.20 34.96 -12.55
C SER A 360 6.52 35.51 -13.08
N ILE A 361 6.91 36.69 -12.58
CA ILE A 361 8.22 37.31 -12.81
C ILE A 361 8.77 37.71 -11.44
N ASP A 362 9.99 37.28 -11.10
CA ASP A 362 10.61 37.56 -9.79
C ASP A 362 9.69 37.22 -8.60
N ASP A 363 8.98 36.10 -8.68
CA ASP A 363 7.96 35.62 -7.72
C ASP A 363 6.70 36.51 -7.56
N GLU A 364 6.56 37.58 -8.34
CA GLU A 364 5.32 38.33 -8.44
C GLU A 364 4.37 37.62 -9.42
N ASP A 365 3.08 37.51 -9.08
CA ASP A 365 2.08 36.95 -9.99
C ASP A 365 1.78 37.93 -11.13
N TRP A 366 1.94 37.43 -12.36
CA TRP A 366 1.70 38.16 -13.61
C TRP A 366 0.60 37.51 -14.46
N THR A 367 -0.10 36.52 -13.91
CA THR A 367 -1.11 35.71 -14.63
C THR A 367 -2.19 36.57 -15.26
N ASP A 368 -2.66 37.63 -14.59
CA ASP A 368 -3.68 38.55 -15.09
C ASP A 368 -3.14 39.69 -15.98
N LYS A 369 -1.81 39.89 -15.99
CA LYS A 369 -1.16 40.93 -16.80
C LYS A 369 -0.86 40.44 -18.23
N VAL A 370 -0.80 39.13 -18.45
CA VAL A 370 -0.61 38.52 -19.76
C VAL A 370 -1.94 38.13 -20.40
N THR A 371 -1.97 38.01 -21.72
CA THR A 371 -3.18 37.56 -22.43
C THR A 371 -3.08 36.06 -22.71
N TRP A 372 -4.02 35.28 -22.17
CA TRP A 372 -4.15 33.85 -22.41
C TRP A 372 -5.18 33.53 -23.49
N ARG A 373 -4.91 32.52 -24.31
CA ARG A 373 -5.85 31.97 -25.29
C ARG A 373 -5.77 30.45 -25.28
N ALA A 374 -6.87 29.77 -25.56
CA ALA A 374 -6.88 28.31 -25.70
C ALA A 374 -5.98 27.85 -26.87
N GLY A 375 -5.30 26.71 -26.67
CA GLY A 375 -4.59 26.00 -27.73
C GLY A 375 -5.53 25.21 -28.65
N THR A 376 -4.96 24.33 -29.48
CA THR A 376 -5.75 23.43 -30.34
C THR A 376 -6.22 22.19 -29.56
N GLU A 377 -5.37 21.70 -28.67
CA GLU A 377 -5.63 20.52 -27.82
C GLU A 377 -5.93 20.92 -26.36
N TYR A 378 -6.50 20.00 -25.57
CA TYR A 378 -6.93 20.24 -24.19
C TYR A 378 -5.77 20.61 -23.25
N ASN A 379 -4.57 20.10 -23.53
CA ASN A 379 -3.34 20.33 -22.78
C ASN A 379 -2.51 21.51 -23.30
N GLN A 380 -3.06 22.33 -24.20
CA GLN A 380 -2.35 23.45 -24.83
C GLN A 380 -2.92 24.81 -24.44
N LYS A 381 -2.02 25.77 -24.24
CA LYS A 381 -2.36 27.17 -23.99
C LYS A 381 -1.49 28.09 -24.82
N LYS A 382 -2.00 29.27 -25.16
CA LYS A 382 -1.26 30.33 -25.84
C LYS A 382 -1.13 31.52 -24.92
N VAL A 383 0.07 32.06 -24.79
CA VAL A 383 0.37 33.24 -23.97
C VAL A 383 0.91 34.37 -24.85
N LYS A 384 0.43 35.59 -24.64
CA LYS A 384 0.98 36.79 -25.24
C LYS A 384 1.33 37.79 -24.15
N PHE A 385 2.55 38.30 -24.20
CA PHE A 385 3.04 39.28 -23.26
C PHE A 385 2.63 40.70 -23.70
N PRO A 386 2.19 41.59 -22.78
CA PRO A 386 1.84 42.97 -23.10
C PRO A 386 3.07 43.76 -23.60
N ASN A 387 2.83 44.96 -24.13
CA ASN A 387 3.90 45.85 -24.56
C ASN A 387 4.46 46.63 -23.36
N ASP A 388 5.26 45.95 -22.54
CA ASP A 388 5.94 46.52 -21.37
C ASP A 388 7.46 46.30 -21.47
N THR A 389 8.17 47.34 -21.88
CA THR A 389 9.62 47.29 -22.10
C THR A 389 10.43 47.25 -20.80
N SER A 390 9.81 47.51 -19.64
CA SER A 390 10.50 47.55 -18.34
C SER A 390 10.93 46.16 -17.83
N VAL A 391 10.36 45.09 -18.40
CA VAL A 391 10.61 43.70 -18.01
C VAL A 391 11.47 42.94 -19.04
N ILE A 392 11.99 43.62 -20.06
CA ILE A 392 12.94 43.02 -21.02
C ILE A 392 14.19 42.53 -20.26
N GLY A 393 14.65 41.34 -20.61
CA GLY A 393 15.77 40.66 -19.94
C GLY A 393 15.38 39.91 -18.66
N LYS A 394 14.12 39.97 -18.22
CA LYS A 394 13.60 39.17 -17.11
C LYS A 394 13.11 37.79 -17.58
N ILE A 395 12.96 36.87 -16.62
CA ILE A 395 12.46 35.52 -16.86
C ILE A 395 10.98 35.46 -16.46
N LEU A 396 10.14 35.10 -17.42
CA LEU A 396 8.76 34.72 -17.20
C LEU A 396 8.71 33.23 -16.82
N SER A 397 8.35 32.95 -15.58
CA SER A 397 8.19 31.59 -15.06
C SER A 397 6.76 31.11 -15.26
N ILE A 398 6.55 30.12 -16.11
CA ILE A 398 5.23 29.55 -16.42
C ILE A 398 5.04 28.23 -15.66
N LYS A 399 3.85 28.07 -15.08
CA LYS A 399 3.42 26.84 -14.40
C LYS A 399 2.04 26.41 -14.90
N CYS A 400 1.79 25.11 -14.84
CA CYS A 400 0.47 24.53 -15.07
C CYS A 400 0.12 23.60 -13.91
N GLU A 401 -1.09 23.76 -13.38
CA GLU A 401 -1.70 22.85 -12.42
C GLU A 401 -2.76 22.02 -13.13
N ILE A 402 -2.60 20.70 -13.08
CA ILE A 402 -3.49 19.73 -13.69
C ILE A 402 -4.28 19.05 -12.58
N VAL A 403 -5.61 19.12 -12.62
CA VAL A 403 -6.49 18.50 -11.60
C VAL A 403 -7.35 17.43 -12.24
N LYS A 404 -7.22 16.19 -11.77
CA LYS A 404 -8.07 15.04 -12.11
C LYS A 404 -8.51 14.34 -10.83
N ASP A 405 -9.80 14.02 -10.70
CA ASP A 405 -10.36 13.34 -9.52
C ASP A 405 -9.97 13.99 -8.17
N TYR A 406 -9.90 15.32 -8.14
CA TYR A 406 -9.49 16.13 -6.98
C TYR A 406 -8.01 15.98 -6.55
N LEU A 407 -7.17 15.34 -7.36
CA LEU A 407 -5.73 15.25 -7.16
C LEU A 407 -5.00 16.31 -8.01
N PRO A 408 -4.31 17.29 -7.41
CA PRO A 408 -3.55 18.30 -8.13
C PRO A 408 -2.14 17.82 -8.48
N ILE A 409 -1.74 17.99 -9.74
CA ILE A 409 -0.39 17.73 -10.26
C ILE A 409 0.19 19.08 -10.71
N LYS A 410 1.37 19.41 -10.20
CA LYS A 410 2.06 20.66 -10.57
C LYS A 410 3.14 20.38 -11.61
N SER A 411 3.18 21.19 -12.65
CA SER A 411 4.24 21.11 -13.65
C SER A 411 5.57 21.61 -13.11
N GLU A 412 6.65 21.12 -13.71
CA GLU A 412 7.93 21.82 -13.72
C GLU A 412 7.74 23.26 -14.24
N ILE A 413 8.61 24.16 -13.78
CA ILE A 413 8.59 25.56 -14.18
C ILE A 413 9.25 25.68 -15.55
N LEU A 414 8.55 26.27 -16.53
CA LEU A 414 9.15 26.65 -17.80
C LEU A 414 9.63 28.11 -17.72
N PRO A 415 10.96 28.37 -17.76
CA PRO A 415 11.49 29.72 -17.86
C PRO A 415 11.49 30.20 -19.31
N LEU A 416 10.93 31.38 -19.56
CA LEU A 416 11.00 32.09 -20.85
C LEU A 416 11.64 33.47 -20.67
N GLU A 417 12.69 33.76 -21.43
CA GLU A 417 13.32 35.09 -21.42
C GLU A 417 12.48 36.10 -22.22
N LEU A 418 12.23 37.28 -21.62
CA LEU A 418 11.51 38.37 -22.24
C LEU A 418 12.45 39.19 -23.12
N ILE A 419 12.20 39.19 -24.44
CA ILE A 419 13.04 39.86 -25.44
C ILE A 419 12.24 40.89 -26.25
N GLU A 420 12.93 41.69 -27.06
CA GLU A 420 12.34 42.68 -27.97
C GLU A 420 11.65 42.04 -29.20
#